data_AF-A0A2G7FIX5-F1
#
_entry.id   AF-A0A2G7FIX5-F1
#
_cell.length_a   1.000
_cell.length_b   1.000
_cell.length_c   1.000
_cell.angle_alpha   90.00
_cell.angle_beta   90.00
_cell.angle_gamma   90.00
#
_symmetry.space_group_name_H-M   'P 1'
#
loop_
_entity.id
_entity.type
_entity.pdbx_description
1 polymer ?
#
loop_
_entity_poly.entity_id
_entity_poly.type
_entity_poly.pdbx_seq_one_letter_code
_entity_poly.pdbx_strand_id
1 'polypeptide(L)'
;MSTTFHLFPLLPPEIRHYIWHLSLTHDRVIRISCDRGILPTSRRYARCFRADCPNPPQLQVNTEARQVALRLYAPYFRTEHQPHSCIYLSPDQDVVHLHEAVLAYLSTVEKAALQRLMIDIQDYGTFGSYWMDSLCSMEQLKEIVLVVLPGALSPYRVYDQLPVEDSDIVWLLKAAFVEESSCVSAILIAMKVIIVGGGIGGLATAIGLRRAGHRVKIFERSSFLHEIGAAINICPNAARVLSHWGFNVELARMVTARQSIVAVGSSLKPLAEVDCSKCDEVYGAPWLLAHRVDLHSELQRLATARDGPGIPAEIVLNSKVVGYDASEGYVTLADGSVYGADLIVAADGVHTSAIHHVNGRATRPVATGSAVFRFLLSTEDLPDDPSLEPHFGDGLMRIMAAEGVRRLVWYPCANNTVQNFVGIHPDQDSNDHEQESWDRSANVDDVLAQYHDFHPSILSIIRKATNIKRWPLLYREPVPTWSRDRLVLIGDAAHPMLPHQGQGGAQAIEDAGALSEIFTQLPAEPTADEIRDRLAVFERVRIKRASAIQVTSNVGQDEAWKIREHAQQYMPEGVDVPTSPSEFMEHNFRYDVLQDSRQHLEAFLSKS
;
A
#
# COMPACT_ATOMS: atom_id res chain seq x y z
N MET A 1 8.89 -41.31 4.31
CA MET A 1 8.52 -42.74 4.34
C MET A 1 7.44 -42.97 3.30
N SER A 2 7.57 -43.96 2.41
CA SER A 2 6.53 -44.31 1.44
C SER A 2 5.61 -45.38 2.02
N THR A 3 4.34 -45.05 2.24
CA THR A 3 3.36 -45.97 2.86
C THR A 3 2.68 -46.83 1.79
N THR A 4 2.98 -48.12 1.73
CA THR A 4 2.45 -49.03 0.71
C THR A 4 1.05 -49.55 1.07
N PHE A 5 0.02 -49.16 0.31
CA PHE A 5 -1.35 -49.62 0.51
C PHE A 5 -1.70 -50.86 -0.33
N HIS A 6 -1.38 -52.04 0.20
CA HIS A 6 -1.60 -53.34 -0.48
C HIS A 6 -3.07 -53.69 -0.79
N LEU A 7 -4.04 -53.03 -0.15
CA LEU A 7 -5.46 -53.30 -0.30
C LEU A 7 -6.22 -52.26 -1.14
N PHE A 8 -5.56 -51.19 -1.61
CA PHE A 8 -6.24 -50.06 -2.26
C PHE A 8 -7.25 -50.43 -3.37
N PRO A 9 -6.97 -51.39 -4.29
CA PRO A 9 -7.93 -51.77 -5.33
C PRO A 9 -9.18 -52.50 -4.84
N LEU A 10 -9.14 -53.06 -3.62
CA LEU A 10 -10.26 -53.76 -2.97
C LEU A 10 -11.12 -52.81 -2.13
N LEU A 11 -10.68 -51.55 -1.96
CA LEU A 11 -11.44 -50.55 -1.21
C LEU A 11 -12.63 -50.04 -2.05
N PRO A 12 -13.81 -49.86 -1.43
CA PRO A 12 -14.95 -49.22 -2.07
C PRO A 12 -14.59 -47.88 -2.73
N PRO A 13 -15.24 -47.48 -3.84
CA PRO A 13 -14.98 -46.20 -4.53
C PRO A 13 -14.92 -44.99 -3.59
N GLU A 14 -15.79 -44.98 -2.58
CA GLU A 14 -15.97 -43.93 -1.58
C GLU A 14 -14.72 -43.81 -0.68
N ILE A 15 -14.19 -44.95 -0.22
CA ILE A 15 -12.95 -45.01 0.58
C ILE A 15 -11.75 -44.54 -0.26
N ARG A 16 -11.71 -44.89 -1.56
CA ARG A 16 -10.63 -44.43 -2.45
C ARG A 16 -10.71 -42.93 -2.74
N HIS A 17 -11.91 -42.38 -2.89
CA HIS A 17 -12.14 -40.95 -3.01
C HIS A 17 -11.77 -40.20 -1.73
N TYR A 18 -12.07 -40.78 -0.56
CA TYR A 18 -11.67 -40.23 0.74
C TYR A 18 -10.14 -40.24 0.94
N ILE A 19 -9.44 -41.30 0.54
CA ILE A 19 -7.97 -41.34 0.57
C ILE A 19 -7.36 -40.33 -0.42
N TRP A 20 -8.00 -40.09 -1.56
CA TRP A 20 -7.59 -39.03 -2.51
C TRP A 20 -7.67 -37.65 -1.87
N HIS A 21 -8.82 -37.28 -1.29
CA HIS A 21 -9.02 -36.05 -0.51
C HIS A 21 -7.97 -35.90 0.61
N LEU A 22 -7.71 -36.95 1.39
CA LEU A 22 -6.67 -36.94 2.44
C LEU A 22 -5.22 -36.85 1.91
N SER A 23 -4.98 -37.10 0.62
CA SER A 23 -3.64 -37.07 0.02
C SER A 23 -3.27 -35.70 -0.55
N LEU A 24 -4.25 -34.82 -0.72
CA LEU A 24 -4.03 -33.43 -1.11
C LEU A 24 -3.66 -32.60 0.12
N THR A 25 -2.49 -31.96 0.06
CA THR A 25 -1.95 -31.17 1.17
C THR A 25 -2.29 -29.68 1.08
N HIS A 26 -2.72 -29.23 -0.10
CA HIS A 26 -3.01 -27.83 -0.43
C HIS A 26 -4.06 -27.76 -1.53
N ASP A 27 -4.78 -26.63 -1.60
CA ASP A 27 -5.68 -26.31 -2.70
C ASP A 27 -4.95 -26.23 -4.05
N ARG A 28 -5.68 -26.50 -5.14
CA ARG A 28 -5.11 -26.48 -6.50
C ARG A 28 -6.05 -25.77 -7.48
N VAL A 29 -5.51 -24.99 -8.40
CA VAL A 29 -6.25 -24.51 -9.58
C VAL A 29 -6.02 -25.48 -10.73
N ILE A 30 -7.10 -26.01 -11.32
CA ILE A 30 -7.07 -26.97 -12.44
C ILE A 30 -7.66 -26.31 -13.67
N ARG A 31 -6.82 -25.95 -14.65
CA ARG A 31 -7.29 -25.33 -15.90
C ARG A 31 -7.80 -26.38 -16.88
N ILE A 32 -9.12 -26.48 -17.01
CA ILE A 32 -9.80 -27.36 -17.97
C ILE A 32 -10.05 -26.60 -19.29
N SER A 33 -9.35 -27.03 -20.33
CA SER A 33 -9.58 -26.60 -21.72
C SER A 33 -10.27 -27.70 -22.54
N CYS A 34 -10.91 -27.33 -23.65
CA CYS A 34 -11.67 -28.25 -24.49
C CYS A 34 -11.38 -28.00 -25.98
N ASP A 35 -11.00 -29.05 -26.71
CA ASP A 35 -10.98 -29.00 -28.17
C ASP A 35 -12.39 -29.24 -28.70
N ARG A 36 -12.95 -28.25 -29.41
CA ARG A 36 -14.29 -28.35 -29.99
C ARG A 36 -14.25 -28.84 -31.43
N GLY A 37 -15.27 -29.60 -31.83
CA GLY A 37 -15.56 -30.00 -33.20
C GLY A 37 -16.96 -29.56 -33.62
N ILE A 38 -17.23 -29.63 -34.92
CA ILE A 38 -18.53 -29.34 -35.51
C ILE A 38 -18.93 -30.54 -36.37
N LEU A 39 -20.11 -31.11 -36.11
CA LEU A 39 -20.71 -32.15 -36.96
C LEU A 39 -21.25 -31.53 -38.26
N PRO A 40 -21.40 -32.29 -39.36
CA PRO A 40 -21.99 -31.77 -40.61
C PRO A 40 -23.39 -31.15 -40.45
N THR A 41 -24.12 -31.52 -39.40
CA THR A 41 -25.42 -30.94 -39.00
C THR A 41 -25.30 -29.63 -38.22
N SER A 42 -24.14 -28.97 -38.24
CA SER A 42 -23.79 -27.77 -37.44
C SER A 42 -23.84 -27.93 -35.91
N ARG A 43 -24.07 -29.15 -35.40
CA ARG A 43 -23.99 -29.44 -33.96
C ARG A 43 -22.54 -29.40 -33.47
N ARG A 44 -22.24 -28.52 -32.50
CA ARG A 44 -20.94 -28.43 -31.84
C ARG A 44 -20.77 -29.56 -30.82
N TYR A 45 -19.59 -30.16 -30.72
CA TYR A 45 -19.29 -31.23 -29.77
C TYR A 45 -17.88 -31.07 -29.19
N ALA A 46 -17.64 -31.58 -27.98
CA ALA A 46 -16.30 -31.68 -27.41
C ALA A 46 -15.57 -32.90 -28.00
N ARG A 47 -14.33 -32.71 -28.49
CA ARG A 47 -13.45 -33.79 -28.97
C ARG A 47 -12.62 -34.38 -27.83
N CYS A 48 -12.10 -33.54 -26.95
CA CYS A 48 -11.39 -33.93 -25.74
C CYS A 48 -11.31 -32.75 -24.76
N PHE A 49 -11.04 -33.06 -23.49
CA PHE A 49 -10.68 -32.10 -22.45
C PHE A 49 -9.20 -32.25 -22.09
N ARG A 50 -8.56 -31.17 -21.62
CA ARG A 50 -7.19 -31.19 -21.07
C ARG A 50 -7.16 -30.42 -19.77
N ALA A 51 -6.45 -30.96 -18.78
CA ALA A 51 -6.02 -30.24 -17.57
C ALA A 51 -4.54 -29.82 -17.72
N ASP A 52 -4.17 -28.71 -17.09
CA ASP A 52 -2.78 -28.26 -16.94
C ASP A 52 -2.03 -29.00 -15.82
N CYS A 53 -2.74 -29.40 -14.76
CA CYS A 53 -2.20 -30.29 -13.74
C CYS A 53 -2.20 -31.76 -14.21
N PRO A 54 -1.13 -32.53 -13.96
CA PRO A 54 -1.25 -33.97 -13.99
C PRO A 54 -2.17 -34.43 -12.84
N ASN A 55 -3.07 -35.35 -13.16
CA ASN A 55 -3.63 -36.25 -12.14
C ASN A 55 -2.47 -36.86 -11.33
N PRO A 56 -2.65 -37.13 -10.02
CA PRO A 56 -1.56 -37.57 -9.13
C PRO A 56 -0.75 -38.67 -9.82
N PRO A 57 0.58 -38.51 -9.93
CA PRO A 57 1.42 -39.37 -10.74
C PRO A 57 1.41 -40.76 -10.13
N GLN A 58 0.49 -41.61 -10.61
CA GLN A 58 0.19 -42.95 -10.10
C GLN A 58 0.39 -43.08 -8.58
N LEU A 59 -0.71 -42.93 -7.82
CA LEU A 59 -0.86 -43.52 -6.47
C LEU A 59 0.04 -44.77 -6.39
N GLN A 60 1.06 -44.75 -5.51
CA GLN A 60 2.20 -45.71 -5.53
C GLN A 60 1.75 -47.12 -5.10
N VAL A 61 0.96 -47.74 -5.96
CA VAL A 61 0.49 -49.11 -5.92
C VAL A 61 1.15 -49.82 -7.11
N ASN A 62 1.57 -51.07 -6.89
CA ASN A 62 2.12 -51.96 -7.91
C ASN A 62 1.42 -51.80 -9.28
N THR A 63 2.21 -51.74 -10.36
CA THR A 63 1.76 -51.68 -11.77
C THR A 63 0.62 -52.67 -12.10
N GLU A 64 0.61 -53.86 -11.50
CA GLU A 64 -0.47 -54.86 -11.64
C GLU A 64 -1.81 -54.37 -11.06
N ALA A 65 -1.77 -53.82 -9.84
CA ALA A 65 -2.94 -53.24 -9.17
C ALA A 65 -3.53 -52.07 -9.97
N ARG A 66 -2.67 -51.26 -10.60
CA ARG A 66 -3.09 -50.18 -11.52
C ARG A 66 -3.82 -50.75 -12.75
N GLN A 67 -3.29 -51.79 -13.39
CA GLN A 67 -3.93 -52.37 -14.58
C GLN A 67 -5.28 -53.03 -14.25
N VAL A 68 -5.38 -53.74 -13.13
CA VAL A 68 -6.63 -54.36 -12.68
C VAL A 68 -7.69 -53.30 -12.32
N ALA A 69 -7.31 -52.25 -11.59
CA ALA A 69 -8.21 -51.14 -11.25
C ALA A 69 -8.69 -50.38 -12.50
N LEU A 70 -7.79 -50.07 -13.45
CA LEU A 70 -8.18 -49.45 -14.72
C LEU A 70 -9.09 -50.38 -15.53
N ARG A 71 -8.86 -51.69 -15.55
CA ARG A 71 -9.69 -52.65 -16.30
C ARG A 71 -11.09 -52.81 -15.69
N LEU A 72 -11.21 -52.85 -14.37
CA LEU A 72 -12.50 -53.01 -13.67
C LEU A 72 -13.35 -51.73 -13.67
N TYR A 73 -12.73 -50.55 -13.50
CA TYR A 73 -13.47 -49.30 -13.32
C TYR A 73 -13.53 -48.40 -14.57
N ALA A 74 -12.78 -48.70 -15.65
CA ALA A 74 -12.88 -47.96 -16.91
C ALA A 74 -14.32 -47.78 -17.46
N PRO A 75 -15.28 -48.72 -17.31
CA PRO A 75 -16.65 -48.49 -17.76
C PRO A 75 -17.36 -47.33 -17.03
N TYR A 76 -17.03 -47.10 -15.75
CA TYR A 76 -17.60 -46.03 -14.92
C TYR A 76 -16.85 -44.69 -15.05
N PHE A 77 -15.68 -44.70 -15.69
CA PHE A 77 -14.84 -43.52 -15.93
C PHE A 77 -14.78 -43.12 -17.42
N ARG A 78 -15.62 -43.72 -18.27
CA ARG A 78 -15.79 -43.33 -19.67
C ARG A 78 -17.04 -42.47 -19.82
N THR A 79 -16.86 -41.22 -20.20
CA THR A 79 -17.86 -40.55 -21.03
C THR A 79 -17.83 -41.18 -22.43
N GLU A 80 -18.90 -41.02 -23.20
CA GLU A 80 -19.12 -41.77 -24.45
C GLU A 80 -18.09 -41.45 -25.57
N HIS A 81 -17.21 -40.45 -25.38
CA HIS A 81 -16.32 -39.92 -26.42
C HIS A 81 -14.85 -39.82 -25.98
N GLN A 82 -14.13 -40.94 -26.16
CA GLN A 82 -12.66 -41.07 -26.27
C GLN A 82 -11.76 -40.86 -25.03
N PRO A 83 -10.55 -41.50 -24.99
CA PRO A 83 -10.13 -42.18 -23.76
C PRO A 83 -8.69 -41.86 -23.30
N HIS A 84 -8.33 -40.58 -23.09
CA HIS A 84 -7.03 -40.22 -22.52
C HIS A 84 -7.17 -39.18 -21.40
N SER A 85 -6.80 -39.58 -20.18
CA SER A 85 -6.80 -38.77 -18.95
C SER A 85 -8.20 -38.37 -18.45
N CYS A 86 -8.80 -39.20 -17.59
CA CYS A 86 -9.91 -38.74 -16.73
C CYS A 86 -9.35 -37.63 -15.82
N ILE A 87 -9.99 -36.47 -15.74
CA ILE A 87 -9.57 -35.39 -14.83
C ILE A 87 -10.17 -35.72 -13.45
N TYR A 88 -9.32 -36.00 -12.46
CA TYR A 88 -9.77 -36.24 -11.09
C TYR A 88 -9.80 -34.94 -10.31
N LEU A 89 -10.99 -34.61 -9.80
CA LEU A 89 -11.27 -33.44 -8.99
C LEU A 89 -11.53 -33.91 -7.55
N SER A 90 -10.91 -33.28 -6.55
CA SER A 90 -11.44 -33.24 -5.17
C SER A 90 -12.31 -31.99 -5.07
N PRO A 91 -13.65 -32.11 -5.12
CA PRO A 91 -14.50 -30.97 -5.44
C PRO A 91 -14.49 -29.82 -4.43
N ASP A 92 -14.00 -30.11 -3.22
CA ASP A 92 -13.82 -29.24 -2.07
C ASP A 92 -12.44 -28.56 -2.01
N GLN A 93 -11.39 -29.17 -2.58
CA GLN A 93 -10.00 -28.70 -2.55
C GLN A 93 -9.48 -28.18 -3.91
N ASP A 94 -10.13 -28.58 -5.01
CA ASP A 94 -9.78 -28.12 -6.35
C ASP A 94 -10.68 -26.96 -6.80
N VAL A 95 -10.03 -25.89 -7.28
CA VAL A 95 -10.66 -24.77 -7.99
C VAL A 95 -10.56 -25.08 -9.49
N VAL A 96 -11.69 -25.35 -10.14
CA VAL A 96 -11.69 -25.66 -11.58
C VAL A 96 -11.76 -24.39 -12.41
N HIS A 97 -10.75 -24.11 -13.23
CA HIS A 97 -10.71 -22.94 -14.11
C HIS A 97 -11.00 -23.36 -15.56
N LEU A 98 -12.07 -22.85 -16.17
CA LEU A 98 -12.47 -23.22 -17.54
C LEU A 98 -12.95 -22.02 -18.35
N HIS A 99 -13.09 -22.17 -19.66
CA HIS A 99 -13.75 -21.16 -20.51
C HIS A 99 -15.27 -21.40 -20.51
N GLU A 100 -16.11 -20.36 -20.42
CA GLU A 100 -17.58 -20.42 -20.31
C GLU A 100 -18.26 -21.55 -21.12
N ALA A 101 -17.93 -21.71 -22.41
CA ALA A 101 -18.53 -22.73 -23.26
C ALA A 101 -17.96 -24.16 -23.05
N VAL A 102 -17.27 -24.40 -21.94
CA VAL A 102 -17.01 -25.73 -21.35
C VAL A 102 -18.18 -26.16 -20.45
N LEU A 103 -18.94 -25.23 -19.85
CA LEU A 103 -20.07 -25.51 -18.94
C LEU A 103 -21.15 -26.41 -19.57
N ALA A 104 -21.42 -26.28 -20.87
CA ALA A 104 -22.33 -27.15 -21.62
C ALA A 104 -21.96 -28.63 -21.58
N TYR A 105 -20.70 -28.95 -21.32
CA TYR A 105 -20.18 -30.31 -21.39
C TYR A 105 -19.94 -30.94 -20.02
N LEU A 106 -20.12 -30.19 -18.92
CA LEU A 106 -20.14 -30.77 -17.58
C LEU A 106 -21.39 -31.62 -17.41
N SER A 107 -21.22 -32.84 -16.90
CA SER A 107 -22.32 -33.75 -16.54
C SER A 107 -23.04 -33.28 -15.26
N THR A 108 -24.24 -33.79 -15.03
CA THR A 108 -25.00 -33.53 -13.79
C THR A 108 -24.20 -33.89 -12.53
N VAL A 109 -23.38 -34.95 -12.60
CA VAL A 109 -22.55 -35.40 -11.47
C VAL A 109 -21.43 -34.41 -11.18
N GLU A 110 -20.76 -33.88 -12.20
CA GLU A 110 -19.71 -32.87 -12.04
C GLU A 110 -20.29 -31.55 -11.52
N LYS A 111 -21.45 -31.11 -12.05
CA LYS A 111 -22.15 -29.91 -11.58
C LYS A 111 -22.59 -30.02 -10.11
N ALA A 112 -23.12 -31.17 -9.71
CA ALA A 112 -23.53 -31.41 -8.32
C ALA A 112 -22.34 -31.56 -7.35
N ALA A 113 -21.14 -31.85 -7.83
CA ALA A 113 -19.96 -32.06 -6.99
C ALA A 113 -19.15 -30.77 -6.76
N LEU A 114 -18.92 -29.98 -7.81
CA LEU A 114 -18.02 -28.82 -7.81
C LEU A 114 -18.36 -27.77 -6.73
N GLN A 115 -17.36 -27.38 -5.94
CA GLN A 115 -17.52 -26.31 -4.94
C GLN A 115 -16.82 -25.01 -5.32
N ARG A 116 -15.78 -25.04 -6.18
CA ARG A 116 -15.03 -23.84 -6.56
C ARG A 116 -14.73 -23.81 -8.06
N LEU A 117 -15.06 -22.69 -8.71
CA LEU A 117 -15.09 -22.57 -10.18
C LEU A 117 -14.55 -21.21 -10.64
N MET A 118 -13.64 -21.17 -11.60
CA MET A 118 -13.22 -19.96 -12.30
C MET A 118 -13.63 -20.07 -13.78
N ILE A 119 -14.11 -18.98 -14.37
CA ILE A 119 -14.70 -18.99 -15.72
C ILE A 119 -14.14 -17.86 -16.57
N ASP A 120 -13.39 -18.20 -17.62
CA ASP A 120 -13.02 -17.25 -18.67
C ASP A 120 -14.25 -16.96 -19.56
N ILE A 121 -14.71 -15.72 -19.51
CA ILE A 121 -15.85 -15.18 -20.28
C ILE A 121 -15.33 -14.41 -21.47
N GLN A 122 -15.84 -14.73 -22.66
CA GLN A 122 -15.56 -13.98 -23.89
C GLN A 122 -16.56 -12.83 -24.10
N ASP A 123 -17.81 -12.97 -23.67
CA ASP A 123 -18.83 -11.91 -23.74
C ASP A 123 -19.77 -11.94 -22.53
N TYR A 124 -19.58 -10.99 -21.60
CA TYR A 124 -20.41 -10.87 -20.40
C TYR A 124 -21.87 -10.50 -20.71
N GLY A 125 -22.14 -9.87 -21.86
CA GLY A 125 -23.49 -9.44 -22.26
C GLY A 125 -24.39 -10.61 -22.62
N THR A 126 -23.82 -11.71 -23.11
CA THR A 126 -24.56 -12.93 -23.47
C THR A 126 -24.37 -14.08 -22.49
N PHE A 127 -23.28 -14.10 -21.70
CA PHE A 127 -23.02 -15.14 -20.68
C PHE A 127 -24.25 -15.41 -19.78
N GLY A 128 -24.84 -14.34 -19.24
CA GLY A 128 -25.99 -14.42 -18.33
C GLY A 128 -27.27 -15.03 -18.95
N SER A 129 -27.39 -15.02 -20.28
CA SER A 129 -28.54 -15.61 -20.99
C SER A 129 -28.31 -17.06 -21.42
N TYR A 130 -27.06 -17.53 -21.45
CA TYR A 130 -26.73 -18.88 -21.92
C TYR A 130 -26.32 -19.86 -20.83
N TRP A 131 -25.75 -19.37 -19.71
CA TRP A 131 -25.05 -20.24 -18.76
C TRP A 131 -25.63 -20.26 -17.35
N MET A 132 -26.54 -19.35 -17.00
CA MET A 132 -27.01 -19.25 -15.61
C MET A 132 -27.81 -20.47 -15.15
N ASP A 133 -28.69 -21.05 -15.97
CA ASP A 133 -29.37 -22.31 -15.65
C ASP A 133 -28.38 -23.43 -15.31
N SER A 134 -27.21 -23.44 -15.96
CA SER A 134 -26.15 -24.40 -15.69
C SER A 134 -25.42 -24.11 -14.38
N LEU A 135 -25.28 -22.86 -13.96
CA LEU A 135 -24.68 -22.49 -12.67
C LEU A 135 -25.65 -22.71 -11.52
N CYS A 136 -26.93 -22.32 -11.68
CA CYS A 136 -27.99 -22.56 -10.70
C CYS A 136 -28.22 -24.06 -10.42
N SER A 137 -27.84 -24.95 -11.34
CA SER A 137 -27.87 -26.41 -11.14
C SER A 137 -26.71 -26.98 -10.31
N MET A 138 -25.74 -26.15 -9.86
CA MET A 138 -24.57 -26.59 -9.10
C MET A 138 -24.80 -26.47 -7.58
N GLU A 139 -25.54 -27.42 -7.01
CA GLU A 139 -26.00 -27.40 -5.60
C GLU A 139 -24.90 -27.31 -4.52
N GLN A 140 -23.64 -27.57 -4.86
CA GLN A 140 -22.51 -27.52 -3.92
C GLN A 140 -21.55 -26.36 -4.18
N LEU A 141 -21.83 -25.49 -5.16
CA LEU A 141 -20.97 -24.37 -5.53
C LEU A 141 -20.90 -23.32 -4.41
N LYS A 142 -19.69 -23.04 -3.91
CA LYS A 142 -19.37 -22.10 -2.82
C LYS A 142 -18.57 -20.89 -3.29
N GLU A 143 -17.81 -21.02 -4.38
CA GLU A 143 -16.95 -19.98 -4.92
C GLU A 143 -17.04 -19.96 -6.44
N ILE A 144 -17.27 -18.79 -7.02
CA ILE A 144 -17.23 -18.56 -8.46
C ILE A 144 -16.45 -17.29 -8.80
N VAL A 145 -15.48 -17.38 -9.71
CA VAL A 145 -14.69 -16.25 -10.20
C VAL A 145 -14.88 -16.08 -11.70
N LEU A 146 -15.33 -14.92 -12.15
CA LEU A 146 -15.46 -14.62 -13.58
C LEU A 146 -14.25 -13.80 -14.07
N VAL A 147 -13.64 -14.26 -15.16
CA VAL A 147 -12.46 -13.64 -15.78
C VAL A 147 -12.85 -13.17 -17.18
N VAL A 148 -13.11 -11.87 -17.36
CA VAL A 148 -13.50 -11.30 -18.65
C VAL A 148 -12.25 -11.10 -19.52
N LEU A 149 -12.18 -11.79 -20.67
CA LEU A 149 -11.01 -11.77 -21.53
C LEU A 149 -10.92 -10.48 -22.40
N PRO A 150 -9.75 -9.81 -22.51
CA PRO A 150 -9.60 -8.66 -23.40
C PRO A 150 -9.66 -9.07 -24.88
N GLY A 151 -10.66 -8.57 -25.61
CA GLY A 151 -10.78 -8.80 -27.06
C GLY A 151 -12.19 -8.96 -27.64
N ALA A 152 -13.24 -8.83 -26.82
CA ALA A 152 -14.62 -8.87 -27.27
C ALA A 152 -14.94 -7.73 -28.28
N LEU A 153 -15.43 -8.08 -29.46
CA LEU A 153 -15.69 -7.17 -30.57
C LEU A 153 -17.06 -6.48 -30.45
N SER A 154 -17.14 -5.30 -29.81
CA SER A 154 -18.05 -4.19 -30.23
C SER A 154 -17.81 -2.88 -29.43
N PRO A 155 -17.92 -1.68 -30.02
CA PRO A 155 -17.69 -0.40 -29.32
C PRO A 155 -18.97 0.33 -28.82
N TYR A 156 -18.94 0.76 -27.55
CA TYR A 156 -19.61 1.92 -26.91
C TYR A 156 -21.16 2.16 -26.93
N ARG A 157 -21.67 2.50 -25.72
CA ARG A 157 -22.76 3.45 -25.33
C ARG A 157 -24.25 3.15 -25.65
N VAL A 158 -25.09 3.35 -24.62
CA VAL A 158 -26.50 3.81 -24.69
C VAL A 158 -26.78 4.80 -23.53
N TYR A 159 -27.70 5.74 -23.72
CA TYR A 159 -28.19 6.72 -22.72
C TYR A 159 -29.70 6.50 -22.45
N ASP A 160 -30.14 6.82 -21.22
CA ASP A 160 -31.52 7.10 -20.74
C ASP A 160 -32.72 6.17 -21.05
N GLN A 161 -33.59 6.10 -20.02
CA GLN A 161 -34.97 5.57 -19.94
C GLN A 161 -35.19 4.09 -19.59
N LEU A 162 -35.79 3.88 -18.41
CA LEU A 162 -36.47 2.68 -17.90
C LEU A 162 -37.89 2.57 -18.50
N PRO A 163 -38.48 1.36 -18.64
CA PRO A 163 -39.31 0.82 -17.54
C PRO A 163 -39.24 -0.71 -17.33
N VAL A 164 -39.94 -1.17 -16.29
CA VAL A 164 -39.97 -2.54 -15.73
C VAL A 164 -40.99 -3.43 -16.43
N GLU A 165 -40.66 -4.71 -16.68
CA GLU A 165 -41.46 -5.91 -16.36
C GLU A 165 -40.76 -7.23 -16.82
N ASP A 166 -41.00 -8.33 -16.09
CA ASP A 166 -40.56 -9.72 -16.36
C ASP A 166 -39.05 -9.97 -16.61
N SER A 167 -38.18 -9.12 -16.05
CA SER A 167 -36.72 -9.32 -16.05
C SER A 167 -36.15 -9.91 -14.75
N ASP A 168 -36.98 -10.16 -13.74
CA ASP A 168 -36.52 -10.18 -12.34
C ASP A 168 -35.62 -11.36 -11.98
N ILE A 169 -35.67 -12.49 -12.69
CA ILE A 169 -34.70 -13.60 -12.52
C ILE A 169 -33.36 -13.26 -13.19
N VAL A 170 -33.37 -12.61 -14.36
CA VAL A 170 -32.14 -12.12 -15.03
C VAL A 170 -31.51 -10.97 -14.23
N TRP A 171 -32.34 -10.17 -13.55
CA TRP A 171 -31.91 -9.16 -12.59
C TRP A 171 -31.38 -9.80 -11.30
N LEU A 172 -32.05 -10.83 -10.75
CA LEU A 172 -31.56 -11.58 -9.59
C LEU A 172 -30.19 -12.21 -9.84
N LEU A 173 -29.94 -12.70 -11.06
CA LEU A 173 -28.66 -13.30 -11.44
C LEU A 173 -27.58 -12.24 -11.70
N LYS A 174 -27.96 -11.00 -12.07
CA LYS A 174 -27.06 -9.84 -11.99
C LYS A 174 -26.78 -9.40 -10.56
N ALA A 175 -27.77 -9.52 -9.65
CA ALA A 175 -27.64 -9.19 -8.23
C ALA A 175 -26.91 -10.27 -7.41
N ALA A 176 -26.98 -11.55 -7.82
CA ALA A 176 -26.24 -12.65 -7.21
C ALA A 176 -24.74 -12.66 -7.58
N PHE A 177 -24.34 -11.90 -8.61
CA PHE A 177 -22.95 -11.48 -8.81
C PHE A 177 -22.55 -10.28 -7.94
N VAL A 178 -23.43 -9.81 -7.05
CA VAL A 178 -23.22 -8.66 -6.16
C VAL A 178 -23.34 -9.07 -4.68
N GLU A 179 -24.32 -9.87 -4.25
CA GLU A 179 -24.36 -10.59 -2.95
C GLU A 179 -25.11 -11.93 -3.09
N GLU A 180 -24.84 -13.07 -2.43
CA GLU A 180 -23.83 -13.62 -1.49
C GLU A 180 -23.97 -15.17 -1.59
N SER A 181 -23.14 -16.10 -1.06
CA SER A 181 -22.09 -16.11 -0.03
C SER A 181 -20.94 -17.06 -0.44
N SER A 182 -19.65 -16.77 -0.28
CA SER A 182 -18.98 -15.69 0.47
C SER A 182 -17.92 -14.98 -0.39
N CYS A 183 -18.34 -14.07 -1.26
CA CYS A 183 -17.48 -13.15 -2.01
C CYS A 183 -18.33 -12.07 -2.68
N VAL A 184 -18.71 -11.05 -1.90
CA VAL A 184 -19.19 -9.77 -2.43
C VAL A 184 -18.05 -9.08 -3.17
N SER A 185 -17.90 -9.35 -4.46
CA SER A 185 -17.29 -8.36 -5.35
C SER A 185 -18.34 -7.28 -5.58
N ALA A 186 -18.47 -6.38 -4.61
CA ALA A 186 -19.36 -5.24 -4.67
C ALA A 186 -19.24 -4.55 -6.04
N ILE A 187 -20.34 -3.96 -6.50
CA ILE A 187 -20.22 -2.90 -7.50
C ILE A 187 -19.33 -1.84 -6.84
N LEU A 188 -18.06 -1.75 -7.26
CA LEU A 188 -17.13 -0.75 -6.75
C LEU A 188 -17.56 0.59 -7.34
N ILE A 189 -18.42 1.32 -6.63
CA ILE A 189 -18.73 2.70 -6.98
C ILE A 189 -17.48 3.53 -6.76
N ALA A 190 -16.86 3.86 -7.88
CA ALA A 190 -15.65 4.62 -7.92
C ALA A 190 -15.96 6.11 -7.73
N MET A 191 -15.95 6.57 -6.47
CA MET A 191 -15.88 8.00 -6.14
C MET A 191 -14.82 8.69 -7.00
N LYS A 192 -15.08 9.93 -7.39
CA LYS A 192 -14.08 10.84 -7.96
C LYS A 192 -13.32 11.46 -6.80
N VAL A 193 -12.05 11.07 -6.65
CA VAL A 193 -11.14 11.66 -5.68
C VAL A 193 -10.19 12.60 -6.41
N ILE A 194 -10.10 13.84 -5.94
CA ILE A 194 -9.04 14.77 -6.36
C ILE A 194 -7.99 14.83 -5.23
N ILE A 195 -6.74 14.62 -5.58
CA ILE A 195 -5.59 14.81 -4.70
C ILE A 195 -4.82 16.03 -5.19
N VAL A 196 -4.52 16.96 -4.29
CA VAL A 196 -3.74 18.17 -4.60
C VAL A 196 -2.35 17.99 -4.01
N GLY A 197 -1.33 17.93 -4.87
CA GLY A 197 0.06 17.64 -4.51
C GLY A 197 0.49 16.22 -4.85
N GLY A 198 1.52 16.10 -5.68
CA GLY A 198 2.13 14.83 -6.11
C GLY A 198 3.34 14.40 -5.28
N GLY A 199 3.38 14.77 -3.99
CA GLY A 199 4.42 14.34 -3.05
C GLY A 199 4.19 12.93 -2.49
N ILE A 200 5.02 12.52 -1.52
CA ILE A 200 4.96 11.18 -0.89
C ILE A 200 3.54 10.87 -0.38
N GLY A 201 2.93 11.78 0.39
CA GLY A 201 1.57 11.61 0.90
C GLY A 201 0.52 11.49 -0.20
N GLY A 202 0.52 12.40 -1.18
CA GLY A 202 -0.46 12.39 -2.27
C GLY A 202 -0.35 11.15 -3.17
N LEU A 203 0.86 10.69 -3.50
CA LEU A 203 1.08 9.44 -4.24
C LEU A 203 0.69 8.21 -3.40
N ALA A 204 1.02 8.17 -2.11
CA ALA A 204 0.59 7.11 -1.21
C ALA A 204 -0.94 7.03 -1.12
N THR A 205 -1.62 8.16 -0.96
CA THR A 205 -3.10 8.22 -0.93
C THR A 205 -3.70 7.81 -2.27
N ALA A 206 -3.04 8.11 -3.39
CA ALA A 206 -3.47 7.63 -4.70
C ALA A 206 -3.40 6.11 -4.81
N ILE A 207 -2.35 5.47 -4.28
CA ILE A 207 -2.22 4.01 -4.20
C ILE A 207 -3.33 3.42 -3.34
N GLY A 208 -3.56 3.96 -2.14
CA GLY A 208 -4.61 3.48 -1.24
C GLY A 208 -6.00 3.58 -1.86
N LEU A 209 -6.42 4.80 -2.25
CA LEU A 209 -7.77 5.06 -2.73
C LEU A 209 -8.08 4.39 -4.10
N ARG A 210 -7.08 4.16 -4.96
CA ARG A 210 -7.32 3.32 -6.15
C ARG A 210 -7.58 1.86 -5.79
N ARG A 211 -6.88 1.31 -4.77
CA ARG A 211 -7.07 -0.07 -4.30
C ARG A 211 -8.42 -0.25 -3.60
N ALA A 212 -8.91 0.79 -2.93
CA ALA A 212 -10.30 0.89 -2.46
C ALA A 212 -11.35 1.02 -3.58
N GLY A 213 -10.92 1.10 -4.86
CA GLY A 213 -11.78 1.08 -6.04
C GLY A 213 -12.14 2.45 -6.61
N HIS A 214 -11.60 3.54 -6.09
CA HIS A 214 -11.97 4.90 -6.51
C HIS A 214 -11.20 5.41 -7.75
N ARG A 215 -11.75 6.44 -8.40
CA ARG A 215 -11.10 7.15 -9.51
C ARG A 215 -10.30 8.32 -8.97
N VAL A 216 -8.98 8.16 -8.94
CA VAL A 216 -8.07 9.18 -8.41
C VAL A 216 -7.51 10.06 -9.53
N LYS A 217 -7.57 11.38 -9.34
CA LYS A 217 -6.85 12.39 -10.13
C LYS A 217 -5.94 13.21 -9.23
N ILE A 218 -4.66 13.31 -9.57
CA ILE A 218 -3.66 14.09 -8.85
C ILE A 218 -3.35 15.36 -9.65
N PHE A 219 -3.49 16.53 -9.03
CA PHE A 219 -2.99 17.79 -9.57
C PHE A 219 -1.69 18.17 -8.87
N GLU A 220 -0.60 18.25 -9.64
CA GLU A 220 0.73 18.61 -9.13
C GLU A 220 1.23 19.89 -9.79
N ARG A 221 1.72 20.84 -8.98
CA ARG A 221 2.15 22.17 -9.43
C ARG A 221 3.46 22.17 -10.24
N SER A 222 4.32 21.18 -10.04
CA SER A 222 5.60 21.03 -10.71
C SER A 222 5.54 20.09 -11.92
N SER A 223 6.66 19.99 -12.63
CA SER A 223 6.89 19.05 -13.73
C SER A 223 7.64 17.78 -13.31
N PHE A 224 7.88 17.58 -12.01
CA PHE A 224 8.82 16.58 -11.42
C PHE A 224 10.28 16.63 -11.92
N LEU A 225 10.66 17.55 -12.84
CA LEU A 225 12.01 17.63 -13.43
C LEU A 225 13.13 18.02 -12.45
N HIS A 226 12.81 18.45 -11.22
CA HIS A 226 13.76 19.05 -10.27
C HIS A 226 13.59 18.53 -8.83
N GLU A 227 13.25 17.25 -8.64
CA GLU A 227 13.30 16.64 -7.31
C GLU A 227 14.77 16.46 -6.85
N ILE A 228 15.32 17.48 -6.17
CA ILE A 228 16.72 17.49 -5.72
C ILE A 228 16.89 16.59 -4.48
N GLY A 229 17.58 15.47 -4.69
CA GLY A 229 18.58 14.88 -3.79
C GLY A 229 18.40 15.09 -2.28
N ALA A 230 17.35 14.49 -1.71
CA ALA A 230 17.24 14.29 -0.26
C ALA A 230 17.08 12.79 0.02
N ALA A 231 17.49 12.33 1.21
CA ALA A 231 17.09 11.03 1.72
C ALA A 231 16.01 11.17 2.81
N ILE A 232 15.27 10.09 3.05
CA ILE A 232 14.20 10.01 4.04
C ILE A 232 14.16 8.62 4.69
N ASN A 233 13.77 8.58 5.95
CA ASN A 233 13.49 7.35 6.68
C ASN A 233 12.07 6.86 6.38
N ILE A 234 11.92 5.57 6.08
CA ILE A 234 10.63 4.89 6.08
C ILE A 234 10.67 3.90 7.25
N CYS A 235 10.14 4.35 8.38
CA CYS A 235 10.04 3.57 9.61
C CYS A 235 9.05 2.40 9.47
N PRO A 236 9.15 1.34 10.29
CA PRO A 236 8.32 0.12 10.18
C PRO A 236 6.81 0.39 10.08
N ASN A 237 6.31 1.39 10.81
CA ASN A 237 4.90 1.78 10.78
C ASN A 237 4.39 2.20 9.38
N ALA A 238 5.23 2.88 8.60
CA ALA A 238 4.93 3.23 7.20
C ALA A 238 5.37 2.13 6.22
N ALA A 239 6.48 1.43 6.49
CA ALA A 239 6.93 0.31 5.67
C ALA A 239 5.87 -0.79 5.60
N ARG A 240 5.13 -1.06 6.69
CA ARG A 240 4.00 -2.02 6.73
C ARG A 240 2.90 -1.67 5.73
N VAL A 241 2.54 -0.39 5.64
CA VAL A 241 1.55 0.13 4.66
C VAL A 241 2.04 -0.08 3.23
N LEU A 242 3.30 0.28 2.95
CA LEU A 242 3.90 0.09 1.62
C LEU A 242 4.01 -1.39 1.23
N SER A 243 4.43 -2.27 2.16
CA SER A 243 4.47 -3.72 1.96
C SER A 243 3.09 -4.31 1.69
N HIS A 244 2.05 -3.87 2.41
CA HIS A 244 0.66 -4.27 2.15
C HIS A 244 0.18 -3.87 0.74
N TRP A 245 0.75 -2.80 0.17
CA TRP A 245 0.48 -2.37 -1.19
C TRP A 245 1.36 -3.03 -2.27
N GLY A 246 2.34 -3.86 -1.89
CA GLY A 246 3.27 -4.50 -2.83
C GLY A 246 4.35 -3.56 -3.35
N PHE A 247 4.80 -2.62 -2.53
CA PHE A 247 5.88 -1.69 -2.86
C PHE A 247 7.22 -2.42 -3.07
N ASN A 248 7.89 -2.15 -4.19
CA ASN A 248 9.16 -2.82 -4.50
C ASN A 248 10.36 -2.05 -3.92
N VAL A 249 10.80 -2.49 -2.74
CA VAL A 249 11.95 -1.96 -1.98
C VAL A 249 13.26 -2.01 -2.78
N GLU A 250 13.47 -3.08 -3.57
CA GLU A 250 14.67 -3.26 -4.40
C GLU A 250 14.69 -2.30 -5.60
N LEU A 251 13.54 -2.13 -6.27
CA LEU A 251 13.38 -1.20 -7.39
C LEU A 251 13.55 0.26 -6.92
N ALA A 252 13.07 0.57 -5.72
CA ALA A 252 13.30 1.86 -5.04
C ALA A 252 14.70 1.98 -4.38
N ARG A 253 15.59 0.99 -4.59
CA ARG A 253 16.99 0.96 -4.12
C ARG A 253 17.17 1.32 -2.64
N MET A 254 16.21 0.96 -1.80
CA MET A 254 16.25 1.30 -0.38
C MET A 254 17.24 0.40 0.37
N VAL A 255 17.88 0.95 1.39
CA VAL A 255 18.78 0.19 2.27
C VAL A 255 18.03 -0.14 3.57
N THR A 256 18.00 -1.41 3.97
CA THR A 256 17.43 -1.80 5.27
C THR A 256 18.37 -1.36 6.39
N ALA A 257 17.87 -0.58 7.36
CA ALA A 257 18.64 -0.18 8.52
C ALA A 257 19.00 -1.40 9.39
N ARG A 258 20.30 -1.61 9.65
CA ARG A 258 20.83 -2.74 10.42
C ARG A 258 21.20 -2.34 11.84
N GLN A 259 21.74 -1.15 12.01
CA GLN A 259 22.21 -0.64 13.31
C GLN A 259 22.07 0.88 13.35
N SER A 260 21.80 1.42 14.53
CA SER A 260 21.89 2.85 14.81
C SER A 260 22.91 3.09 15.93
N ILE A 261 23.87 3.99 15.70
CA ILE A 261 24.89 4.35 16.68
C ILE A 261 24.77 5.84 17.00
N VAL A 262 24.55 6.17 18.27
CA VAL A 262 24.70 7.53 18.81
C VAL A 262 26.12 7.65 19.35
N ALA A 263 26.85 8.68 18.96
CA ALA A 263 28.26 8.88 19.33
C ALA A 263 28.58 10.34 19.67
N VAL A 264 29.66 10.57 20.42
CA VAL A 264 30.19 11.92 20.70
C VAL A 264 30.85 12.47 19.44
N GLY A 265 30.39 13.61 18.92
CA GLY A 265 30.85 14.17 17.65
C GLY A 265 32.35 14.45 17.56
N SER A 266 32.99 14.84 18.68
CA SER A 266 34.42 15.17 18.75
C SER A 266 35.37 13.97 18.83
N SER A 267 34.89 12.80 19.27
CA SER A 267 35.73 11.62 19.55
C SER A 267 35.23 10.31 18.94
N LEU A 268 34.04 10.34 18.33
CA LEU A 268 33.30 9.20 17.76
C LEU A 268 33.05 8.03 18.73
N LYS A 269 33.33 8.21 20.03
CA LYS A 269 33.03 7.23 21.07
C LYS A 269 31.51 6.97 21.12
N PRO A 270 31.05 5.71 21.04
CA PRO A 270 29.63 5.39 21.15
C PRO A 270 29.09 5.75 22.54
N LEU A 271 27.87 6.30 22.53
CA LEU A 271 27.04 6.63 23.68
C LEU A 271 25.88 5.64 23.84
N ALA A 272 25.28 5.24 22.71
CA ALA A 272 24.23 4.24 22.65
C ALA A 272 24.27 3.53 21.28
N GLU A 273 23.88 2.26 21.27
CA GLU A 273 23.75 1.45 20.06
C GLU A 273 22.40 0.73 20.07
N VAL A 274 21.76 0.64 18.90
CA VAL A 274 20.49 -0.04 18.72
C VAL A 274 20.61 -1.01 17.54
N ASP A 275 20.29 -2.28 17.78
CA ASP A 275 20.11 -3.28 16.72
C ASP A 275 18.79 -3.00 15.98
N CYS A 276 18.89 -2.53 14.74
CA CYS A 276 17.74 -2.29 13.88
C CYS A 276 17.43 -3.48 12.98
N SER A 277 18.32 -4.48 12.89
CA SER A 277 18.22 -5.61 11.97
C SER A 277 16.98 -6.48 12.22
N LYS A 278 16.44 -6.44 13.44
CA LYS A 278 15.24 -7.17 13.89
C LYS A 278 13.96 -6.33 13.87
N CYS A 279 13.97 -5.12 13.30
CA CYS A 279 12.73 -4.32 13.22
C CYS A 279 11.60 -5.08 12.52
N ASP A 280 11.91 -5.90 11.51
CA ASP A 280 10.93 -6.71 10.81
C ASP A 280 10.30 -7.77 11.73
N GLU A 281 11.12 -8.51 12.49
CA GLU A 281 10.65 -9.51 13.47
C GLU A 281 9.83 -8.89 14.62
N VAL A 282 10.19 -7.69 15.09
CA VAL A 282 9.61 -7.06 16.30
C VAL A 282 8.39 -6.18 15.97
N TYR A 283 8.38 -5.54 14.81
CA TYR A 283 7.37 -4.56 14.38
C TYR A 283 6.59 -4.98 13.13
N GLY A 284 6.91 -6.11 12.51
CA GLY A 284 6.23 -6.64 11.31
C GLY A 284 6.53 -5.87 10.02
N ALA A 285 7.59 -5.06 9.99
CA ALA A 285 8.15 -4.43 8.80
C ALA A 285 9.59 -3.93 9.06
N PRO A 286 10.47 -3.87 8.04
CA PRO A 286 11.81 -3.31 8.18
C PRO A 286 11.79 -1.78 8.35
N TRP A 287 12.84 -1.23 8.95
CA TRP A 287 13.16 0.19 8.83
C TRP A 287 14.02 0.38 7.57
N LEU A 288 13.54 1.20 6.63
CA LEU A 288 14.18 1.44 5.34
C LEU A 288 14.74 2.86 5.23
N LEU A 289 15.89 2.98 4.57
CA LEU A 289 16.62 4.22 4.28
C LEU A 289 16.51 4.50 2.78
N ALA A 290 15.74 5.53 2.42
CA ALA A 290 15.34 5.77 1.04
C ALA A 290 15.99 7.03 0.47
N HIS A 291 16.46 6.95 -0.78
CA HIS A 291 16.67 8.16 -1.58
C HIS A 291 15.30 8.66 -2.04
N ARG A 292 14.97 9.94 -1.81
CA ARG A 292 13.60 10.46 -1.95
C ARG A 292 13.07 10.32 -3.38
N VAL A 293 13.93 10.50 -4.39
CA VAL A 293 13.57 10.36 -5.80
C VAL A 293 13.19 8.91 -6.14
N ASP A 294 13.87 7.93 -5.54
CA ASP A 294 13.65 6.51 -5.82
C ASP A 294 12.34 6.02 -5.17
N LEU A 295 12.11 6.44 -3.91
CA LEU A 295 10.82 6.29 -3.22
C LEU A 295 9.68 6.93 -4.04
N HIS A 296 9.85 8.18 -4.47
CA HIS A 296 8.85 8.91 -5.25
C HIS A 296 8.53 8.19 -6.57
N SER A 297 9.57 7.76 -7.30
CA SER A 297 9.43 7.02 -8.56
C SER A 297 8.64 5.72 -8.41
N GLU A 298 8.90 4.94 -7.35
CA GLU A 298 8.16 3.70 -7.10
C GLU A 298 6.72 3.96 -6.61
N LEU A 299 6.50 4.97 -5.77
CA LEU A 299 5.14 5.40 -5.41
C LEU A 299 4.35 5.86 -6.65
N GLN A 300 4.97 6.62 -7.55
CA GLN A 300 4.36 7.05 -8.81
C GLN A 300 4.04 5.85 -9.70
N ARG A 301 4.96 4.88 -9.81
CA ARG A 301 4.72 3.63 -10.55
C ARG A 301 3.50 2.90 -10.00
N LEU A 302 3.44 2.65 -8.70
CA LEU A 302 2.29 1.96 -8.06
C LEU A 302 0.97 2.73 -8.23
N ALA A 303 1.00 4.06 -8.13
CA ALA A 303 -0.19 4.90 -8.32
C ALA A 303 -0.73 4.80 -9.77
N THR A 304 0.15 4.71 -10.78
CA THR A 304 -0.20 4.83 -12.21
C THR A 304 -0.13 3.52 -13.03
N ALA A 305 0.37 2.44 -12.44
CA ALA A 305 0.53 1.13 -13.08
C ALA A 305 -0.82 0.49 -13.48
N ARG A 306 -0.91 -0.08 -14.69
CA ARG A 306 -2.14 -0.72 -15.21
C ARG A 306 -2.38 -2.13 -14.67
N ASP A 307 -1.32 -2.77 -14.21
CA ASP A 307 -1.24 -4.10 -13.62
C ASP A 307 -1.45 -4.10 -12.09
N GLY A 308 -1.48 -2.92 -11.46
CA GLY A 308 -1.83 -2.76 -10.05
C GLY A 308 -3.35 -2.79 -9.81
N PRO A 309 -3.82 -3.09 -8.57
CA PRO A 309 -5.26 -3.17 -8.28
C PRO A 309 -5.99 -1.84 -8.46
N GLY A 310 -7.25 -1.91 -8.90
CA GLY A 310 -8.11 -0.75 -9.13
C GLY A 310 -7.68 0.13 -10.31
N ILE A 311 -8.36 1.25 -10.50
CA ILE A 311 -8.18 2.13 -11.67
C ILE A 311 -6.87 2.94 -11.51
N PRO A 312 -5.96 2.94 -12.51
CA PRO A 312 -4.76 3.78 -12.47
C PRO A 312 -5.08 5.25 -12.20
N ALA A 313 -4.34 5.87 -11.26
CA ALA A 313 -4.47 7.28 -10.98
C ALA A 313 -4.02 8.13 -12.18
N GLU A 314 -4.76 9.19 -12.48
CA GLU A 314 -4.37 10.18 -13.48
C GLU A 314 -3.52 11.27 -12.81
N ILE A 315 -2.32 11.55 -13.30
CA ILE A 315 -1.47 12.64 -12.78
C ILE A 315 -1.42 13.76 -13.81
N VAL A 316 -1.81 14.96 -13.40
CA VAL A 316 -1.76 16.17 -14.22
C VAL A 316 -0.71 17.12 -13.63
N LEU A 317 0.39 17.29 -14.36
CA LEU A 317 1.54 18.11 -13.97
C LEU A 317 1.36 19.59 -14.35
N ASN A 318 2.17 20.46 -13.75
CA ASN A 318 2.10 21.93 -13.91
C ASN A 318 0.70 22.52 -13.57
N SER A 319 -0.10 21.78 -12.78
CA SER A 319 -1.48 22.08 -12.44
C SER A 319 -1.57 22.56 -11.00
N LYS A 320 -1.22 23.82 -10.78
CA LYS A 320 -1.33 24.45 -9.45
C LYS A 320 -2.81 24.72 -9.12
N VAL A 321 -3.34 24.09 -8.08
CA VAL A 321 -4.61 24.48 -7.44
C VAL A 321 -4.43 25.81 -6.71
N VAL A 322 -5.43 26.69 -6.80
CA VAL A 322 -5.45 28.03 -6.18
C VAL A 322 -6.72 28.32 -5.39
N GLY A 323 -7.75 27.47 -5.46
CA GLY A 323 -8.99 27.63 -4.71
C GLY A 323 -9.68 26.29 -4.46
N TYR A 324 -10.46 26.23 -3.38
CA TYR A 324 -11.20 25.06 -2.91
C TYR A 324 -12.64 25.45 -2.55
N ASP A 325 -13.61 24.62 -2.93
CA ASP A 325 -14.97 24.61 -2.38
C ASP A 325 -15.19 23.27 -1.70
N ALA A 326 -15.16 23.28 -0.36
CA ALA A 326 -15.29 22.07 0.44
C ALA A 326 -16.73 21.51 0.45
N SER A 327 -17.73 22.39 0.40
CA SER A 327 -19.16 22.07 0.40
C SER A 327 -19.58 21.36 -0.89
N GLU A 328 -19.30 21.99 -2.02
CA GLU A 328 -19.71 21.53 -3.34
C GLU A 328 -18.69 20.54 -3.96
N GLY A 329 -17.50 20.44 -3.39
CA GLY A 329 -16.46 19.49 -3.81
C GLY A 329 -15.69 19.93 -5.05
N TYR A 330 -15.37 21.22 -5.19
CA TYR A 330 -14.61 21.73 -6.33
C TYR A 330 -13.18 22.17 -5.96
N VAL A 331 -12.25 21.99 -6.90
CA VAL A 331 -10.96 22.69 -6.92
C VAL A 331 -10.85 23.58 -8.15
N THR A 332 -10.18 24.72 -8.00
CA THR A 332 -9.88 25.66 -9.08
C THR A 332 -8.38 25.69 -9.35
N LEU A 333 -7.96 25.51 -10.60
CA LEU A 333 -6.57 25.61 -11.04
C LEU A 333 -6.17 27.05 -11.38
N ALA A 334 -4.88 27.32 -11.42
CA ALA A 334 -4.30 28.63 -11.72
C ALA A 334 -4.61 29.15 -13.14
N ASP A 335 -5.03 28.28 -14.07
CA ASP A 335 -5.51 28.65 -15.41
C ASP A 335 -7.01 29.00 -15.45
N GLY A 336 -7.70 28.90 -14.32
CA GLY A 336 -9.14 29.15 -14.17
C GLY A 336 -10.05 27.93 -14.43
N SER A 337 -9.49 26.77 -14.76
CA SER A 337 -10.27 25.52 -14.88
C SER A 337 -10.74 25.01 -13.51
N VAL A 338 -11.92 24.38 -13.49
CA VAL A 338 -12.59 23.91 -12.26
C VAL A 338 -12.92 22.43 -12.39
N TYR A 339 -12.63 21.65 -11.34
CA TYR A 339 -12.83 20.20 -11.31
C TYR A 339 -13.61 19.79 -10.07
N GLY A 340 -14.69 19.01 -10.27
CA GLY A 340 -15.55 18.49 -9.20
C GLY A 340 -15.18 17.07 -8.76
N ALA A 341 -15.32 16.80 -7.47
CA ALA A 341 -14.99 15.55 -6.80
C ALA A 341 -15.98 15.23 -5.66
N ASP A 342 -16.02 13.95 -5.30
CA ASP A 342 -16.76 13.45 -4.15
C ASP A 342 -15.91 13.62 -2.87
N LEU A 343 -14.58 13.54 -3.01
CA LEU A 343 -13.58 13.79 -1.97
C LEU A 343 -12.39 14.58 -2.54
N ILE A 344 -11.94 15.61 -1.83
CA ILE A 344 -10.71 16.37 -2.10
C ILE A 344 -9.71 16.12 -0.98
N VAL A 345 -8.51 15.66 -1.33
CA VAL A 345 -7.39 15.47 -0.42
C VAL A 345 -6.30 16.51 -0.70
N ALA A 346 -6.05 17.41 0.24
CA ALA A 346 -4.94 18.37 0.17
C ALA A 346 -3.68 17.73 0.77
N ALA A 347 -2.70 17.48 -0.10
CA ALA A 347 -1.39 16.89 0.18
C ALA A 347 -0.25 17.77 -0.37
N ASP A 348 -0.51 19.07 -0.55
CA ASP A 348 0.39 20.06 -1.17
C ASP A 348 1.42 20.68 -0.20
N GLY A 349 1.47 20.14 1.02
CA GLY A 349 2.52 20.34 2.02
C GLY A 349 2.34 21.58 2.90
N VAL A 350 3.43 21.95 3.59
CA VAL A 350 3.45 22.97 4.67
C VAL A 350 2.98 24.38 4.27
N HIS A 351 2.89 24.67 2.98
CA HIS A 351 2.37 25.93 2.44
C HIS A 351 0.97 25.80 1.81
N THR A 352 0.21 24.76 2.18
CA THR A 352 -1.15 24.56 1.69
C THR A 352 -2.03 25.78 1.95
N SER A 353 -2.87 26.14 0.97
CA SER A 353 -3.96 27.11 1.20
C SER A 353 -5.24 26.45 1.69
N ALA A 354 -5.37 25.11 1.57
CA ALA A 354 -6.55 24.36 1.98
C ALA A 354 -6.86 24.51 3.48
N ILE A 355 -5.83 24.74 4.30
CA ILE A 355 -5.96 25.00 5.75
C ILE A 355 -6.91 26.18 6.06
N HIS A 356 -6.99 27.18 5.19
CA HIS A 356 -7.93 28.30 5.34
C HIS A 356 -9.39 27.89 5.11
N HIS A 357 -9.64 26.89 4.25
CA HIS A 357 -10.98 26.38 3.96
C HIS A 357 -11.47 25.42 5.06
N VAL A 358 -10.56 24.72 5.74
CA VAL A 358 -10.88 23.86 6.89
C VAL A 358 -10.98 24.67 8.20
N ASN A 359 -9.91 25.34 8.61
CA ASN A 359 -9.78 25.97 9.93
C ASN A 359 -10.00 27.50 9.94
N GLY A 360 -10.34 28.11 8.79
CA GLY A 360 -10.49 29.56 8.64
C GLY A 360 -9.19 30.37 8.67
N ARG A 361 -8.08 29.77 9.12
CA ARG A 361 -6.75 30.38 9.23
C ARG A 361 -5.65 29.33 9.14
N ALA A 362 -4.48 29.70 8.63
CA ALA A 362 -3.27 28.91 8.76
C ALA A 362 -2.66 29.02 10.17
N THR A 363 -2.00 27.96 10.62
CA THR A 363 -1.17 27.99 11.84
C THR A 363 0.14 28.72 11.56
N ARG A 364 0.48 29.70 12.40
CA ARG A 364 1.72 30.47 12.28
C ARG A 364 2.94 29.57 12.61
N PRO A 365 4.00 29.56 11.79
CA PRO A 365 5.26 28.93 12.17
C PRO A 365 5.90 29.61 13.38
N VAL A 366 6.50 28.82 14.26
CA VAL A 366 7.28 29.27 15.41
C VAL A 366 8.72 28.78 15.25
N ALA A 367 9.68 29.70 15.35
CA ALA A 367 11.09 29.37 15.23
C ALA A 367 11.60 28.64 16.48
N THR A 368 12.39 27.60 16.29
CA THR A 368 13.06 26.86 17.39
C THR A 368 14.39 27.49 17.82
N GLY A 369 14.89 28.50 17.09
CA GLY A 369 16.28 28.96 17.21
C GLY A 369 17.31 27.94 16.70
N SER A 370 16.88 26.93 15.95
CA SER A 370 17.73 25.94 15.29
C SER A 370 17.48 25.93 13.78
N ALA A 371 18.52 25.65 13.02
CA ALA A 371 18.47 25.41 11.58
C ALA A 371 19.05 24.03 11.26
N VAL A 372 18.87 23.60 10.02
CA VAL A 372 19.40 22.33 9.53
C VAL A 372 20.10 22.49 8.20
N PHE A 373 21.29 21.90 8.08
CA PHE A 373 21.95 21.64 6.81
C PHE A 373 21.56 20.27 6.28
N ARG A 374 21.41 20.13 4.96
CA ARG A 374 21.33 18.83 4.29
C ARG A 374 22.18 18.81 3.03
N PHE A 375 22.91 17.72 2.84
CA PHE A 375 23.65 17.43 1.62
C PHE A 375 23.76 15.91 1.42
N LEU A 376 24.06 15.51 0.18
CA LEU A 376 24.37 14.14 -0.20
C LEU A 376 25.82 14.07 -0.70
N LEU A 377 26.44 12.91 -0.56
CA LEU A 377 27.70 12.54 -1.21
C LEU A 377 27.54 11.20 -1.93
N SER A 378 28.30 10.96 -3.00
CA SER A 378 28.53 9.59 -3.45
C SER A 378 29.31 8.83 -2.37
N THR A 379 29.06 7.53 -2.20
CA THR A 379 29.92 6.68 -1.36
C THR A 379 31.36 6.66 -1.88
N GLU A 380 31.54 6.71 -3.20
CA GLU A 380 32.86 6.80 -3.86
C GLU A 380 33.57 8.13 -3.58
N ASP A 381 32.80 9.20 -3.30
CA ASP A 381 33.37 10.50 -2.93
C ASP A 381 33.82 10.53 -1.47
N LEU A 382 33.56 9.54 -0.62
CA LEU A 382 34.01 9.62 0.78
C LEU A 382 35.56 9.58 0.90
N PRO A 383 36.15 10.08 2.00
CA PRO A 383 37.59 9.98 2.23
C PRO A 383 38.01 8.53 2.46
N ASP A 384 39.09 8.11 1.81
CA ASP A 384 39.82 6.87 2.14
C ASP A 384 40.65 7.12 3.41
N ASP A 385 39.99 6.97 4.56
CA ASP A 385 40.52 7.23 5.90
C ASP A 385 40.21 6.02 6.79
N PRO A 386 41.22 5.21 7.19
CA PRO A 386 41.01 4.04 8.04
C PRO A 386 40.34 4.33 9.38
N SER A 387 40.39 5.57 9.88
CA SER A 387 39.66 5.95 11.10
C SER A 387 38.14 6.01 10.91
N LEU A 388 37.66 6.02 9.66
CA LEU A 388 36.24 5.90 9.31
C LEU A 388 35.76 4.45 9.14
N GLU A 389 36.64 3.44 9.09
CA GLU A 389 36.25 2.03 8.92
C GLU A 389 35.13 1.55 9.88
N PRO A 390 35.17 1.85 11.20
CA PRO A 390 34.09 1.47 12.13
C PRO A 390 32.76 2.19 11.86
N HIS A 391 32.81 3.25 11.06
CA HIS A 391 31.66 4.03 10.61
C HIS A 391 31.26 3.68 9.17
N PHE A 392 31.79 2.61 8.56
CA PHE A 392 31.27 2.02 7.32
C PHE A 392 30.54 0.70 7.61
N GLY A 393 29.45 0.44 6.88
CA GLY A 393 28.61 -0.74 7.08
C GLY A 393 27.26 -0.64 6.38
N ASP A 394 26.75 -1.78 5.92
CA ASP A 394 25.42 -1.88 5.30
C ASP A 394 24.33 -1.46 6.28
N GLY A 395 23.49 -0.51 5.88
CA GLY A 395 22.36 -0.04 6.70
C GLY A 395 22.73 0.58 8.05
N LEU A 396 23.98 1.01 8.26
CA LEU A 396 24.41 1.65 9.49
C LEU A 396 24.02 3.14 9.51
N MET A 397 23.22 3.54 10.50
CA MET A 397 22.92 4.94 10.81
C MET A 397 23.85 5.45 11.92
N ARG A 398 24.34 6.69 11.79
CA ARG A 398 25.17 7.36 12.80
C ARG A 398 24.52 8.68 13.21
N ILE A 399 24.45 8.95 14.51
CA ILE A 399 23.99 10.22 15.09
C ILE A 399 25.14 10.75 15.97
N MET A 400 25.87 11.72 15.45
CA MET A 400 26.99 12.35 16.14
C MET A 400 26.50 13.60 16.87
N ALA A 401 26.46 13.56 18.20
CA ALA A 401 25.98 14.63 19.07
C ALA A 401 27.13 15.44 19.68
N ALA A 402 26.94 16.75 19.80
CA ALA A 402 27.86 17.66 20.48
C ALA A 402 27.08 18.60 21.41
N GLU A 403 27.77 19.59 21.99
CA GLU A 403 27.15 20.53 22.93
C GLU A 403 26.01 21.34 22.31
N GLY A 404 24.93 21.51 23.08
CA GLY A 404 23.70 22.18 22.67
C GLY A 404 22.83 21.32 21.74
N VAL A 405 22.19 21.97 20.77
CA VAL A 405 21.33 21.29 19.76
C VAL A 405 22.13 20.60 18.64
N ARG A 406 23.47 20.71 18.64
CA ARG A 406 24.32 20.34 17.50
C ARG A 406 24.38 18.83 17.29
N ARG A 407 23.89 18.39 16.13
CA ARG A 407 23.89 16.97 15.72
C ARG A 407 24.19 16.83 14.24
N LEU A 408 24.99 15.83 13.89
CA LEU A 408 25.14 15.37 12.51
C LEU A 408 24.61 13.94 12.41
N VAL A 409 23.56 13.75 11.61
CA VAL A 409 23.01 12.45 11.26
C VAL A 409 23.58 12.02 9.92
N TRP A 410 24.12 10.80 9.83
CA TRP A 410 24.69 10.22 8.61
C TRP A 410 24.17 8.80 8.39
N TYR A 411 23.61 8.51 7.20
CA TYR A 411 23.18 7.17 6.81
C TYR A 411 23.24 6.94 5.29
N PRO A 412 23.38 5.68 4.83
CA PRO A 412 23.40 5.34 3.41
C PRO A 412 21.98 5.24 2.81
N CYS A 413 21.87 5.45 1.50
CA CYS A 413 20.68 5.14 0.69
C CYS A 413 21.09 4.76 -0.75
N ALA A 414 20.12 4.51 -1.63
CA ALA A 414 20.33 4.09 -3.03
C ALA A 414 21.31 2.91 -3.16
N ASN A 415 20.96 1.75 -2.58
CA ASN A 415 21.82 0.55 -2.51
C ASN A 415 23.23 0.82 -1.94
N ASN A 416 23.33 1.66 -0.90
CA ASN A 416 24.58 2.13 -0.30
C ASN A 416 25.51 2.93 -1.25
N THR A 417 25.04 3.40 -2.41
CA THR A 417 25.84 4.23 -3.33
C THR A 417 25.80 5.73 -3.01
N VAL A 418 24.84 6.17 -2.20
CA VAL A 418 24.67 7.56 -1.79
C VAL A 418 24.65 7.66 -0.26
N GLN A 419 25.24 8.73 0.26
CA GLN A 419 25.42 8.99 1.69
C GLN A 419 24.72 10.29 2.05
N ASN A 420 23.74 10.23 2.94
CA ASN A 420 22.95 11.39 3.35
C ASN A 420 23.45 11.96 4.67
N PHE A 421 23.58 13.28 4.72
CA PHE A 421 23.98 14.04 5.91
C PHE A 421 22.92 15.08 6.28
N VAL A 422 22.56 15.13 7.57
CA VAL A 422 21.62 16.12 8.13
C VAL A 422 22.26 16.73 9.37
N GLY A 423 22.59 18.02 9.30
CA GLY A 423 23.26 18.77 10.35
C GLY A 423 22.35 19.76 11.06
N ILE A 424 21.84 19.42 12.24
CA ILE A 424 21.10 20.34 13.12
C ILE A 424 22.10 21.22 13.89
N HIS A 425 21.86 22.52 13.93
CA HIS A 425 22.73 23.53 14.56
C HIS A 425 21.91 24.75 15.04
N PRO A 426 22.44 25.60 15.95
CA PRO A 426 21.81 26.86 16.32
C PRO A 426 21.66 27.79 15.11
N ASP A 427 20.50 28.42 14.96
CA ASP A 427 20.26 29.39 13.89
C ASP A 427 20.76 30.78 14.32
N GLN A 428 21.90 31.22 13.77
CA GLN A 428 22.50 32.52 14.11
C GLN A 428 22.06 33.66 13.19
N ASP A 429 21.33 33.36 12.11
CA ASP A 429 20.89 34.35 11.11
C ASP A 429 19.40 34.73 11.26
N SER A 430 18.82 34.53 12.45
CA SER A 430 17.39 34.69 12.70
C SER A 430 16.96 36.17 12.78
N ASN A 431 16.93 36.88 11.65
CA ASN A 431 16.12 38.09 11.54
C ASN A 431 14.63 37.70 11.36
N ASP A 432 13.74 38.35 12.11
CA ASP A 432 12.30 38.01 12.27
C ASP A 432 11.41 38.05 11.00
N HIS A 433 11.99 38.23 9.80
CA HIS A 433 11.27 38.43 8.54
C HIS A 433 11.67 37.45 7.42
N GLU A 434 12.42 36.41 7.77
CA GLU A 434 13.09 35.57 6.79
C GLU A 434 12.24 34.37 6.33
N GLN A 435 11.99 34.33 5.01
CA GLN A 435 11.01 33.44 4.37
C GLN A 435 11.31 31.94 4.56
N GLU A 436 10.25 31.13 4.68
CA GLU A 436 10.26 29.65 4.73
C GLU A 436 10.71 28.98 3.41
N SER A 437 11.73 29.52 2.74
CA SER A 437 12.26 28.92 1.51
C SER A 437 13.12 27.71 1.83
N TRP A 438 12.73 26.55 1.31
CA TRP A 438 13.49 25.29 1.34
C TRP A 438 14.85 25.36 0.61
N ASP A 439 15.12 26.43 -0.15
CA ASP A 439 16.19 26.48 -1.15
C ASP A 439 17.27 27.53 -0.87
N ARG A 440 17.63 27.75 0.40
CA ARG A 440 18.87 28.50 0.70
C ARG A 440 20.07 27.60 0.48
N SER A 441 20.91 27.94 -0.49
CA SER A 441 22.25 27.37 -0.60
C SER A 441 23.11 27.84 0.56
N ALA A 442 23.72 26.90 1.28
CA ALA A 442 24.85 27.18 2.16
C ALA A 442 26.16 26.76 1.46
N ASN A 443 27.28 27.29 1.92
CA ASN A 443 28.61 26.85 1.50
C ASN A 443 29.19 25.84 2.52
N VAL A 444 30.34 25.23 2.19
CA VAL A 444 30.98 24.23 3.04
C VAL A 444 31.60 24.81 4.31
N ASP A 445 32.05 26.07 4.26
CA ASP A 445 32.64 26.76 5.42
C ASP A 445 31.57 27.09 6.48
N ASP A 446 30.33 27.38 6.08
CA ASP A 446 29.18 27.54 6.99
C ASP A 446 28.96 26.26 7.83
N VAL A 447 29.07 25.09 7.19
CA VAL A 447 28.92 23.78 7.84
C VAL A 447 30.13 23.52 8.75
N LEU A 448 31.34 23.75 8.25
CA LEU A 448 32.58 23.56 9.03
C LEU A 448 32.63 24.47 10.26
N ALA A 449 32.09 25.69 10.21
CA ALA A 449 32.01 26.59 11.36
C ALA A 449 31.13 26.03 12.49
N GLN A 450 29.97 25.46 12.15
CA GLN A 450 29.05 24.88 13.13
C GLN A 450 29.57 23.57 13.75
N TYR A 451 30.34 22.79 12.99
CA TYR A 451 30.88 21.48 13.39
C TYR A 451 32.38 21.48 13.68
N HIS A 452 33.02 22.64 13.88
CA HIS A 452 34.49 22.79 13.94
C HIS A 452 35.21 21.91 14.99
N ASP A 453 34.50 21.50 16.04
CA ASP A 453 34.94 20.65 17.14
C ASP A 453 34.63 19.15 16.95
N PHE A 454 34.06 18.76 15.81
CA PHE A 454 33.85 17.35 15.45
C PHE A 454 35.16 16.66 15.07
N HIS A 455 35.17 15.33 15.13
CA HIS A 455 36.34 14.51 14.87
C HIS A 455 36.94 14.82 13.48
N PRO A 456 38.28 14.87 13.32
CA PRO A 456 38.93 15.27 12.07
C PRO A 456 38.45 14.53 10.81
N SER A 457 38.10 13.25 10.95
CA SER A 457 37.57 12.39 9.88
C SER A 457 36.14 12.75 9.46
N ILE A 458 35.33 13.35 10.35
CA ILE A 458 34.02 13.91 9.98
C ILE A 458 34.21 15.25 9.26
N LEU A 459 35.18 16.06 9.71
CA LEU A 459 35.56 17.29 9.01
C LEU A 459 36.12 17.01 7.60
N SER A 460 36.82 15.89 7.38
CA SER A 460 37.30 15.50 6.04
C SER A 460 36.17 15.08 5.11
N ILE A 461 35.10 14.46 5.63
CA ILE A 461 33.84 14.23 4.89
C ILE A 461 33.15 15.55 4.57
N ILE A 462 32.91 16.42 5.55
CA ILE A 462 32.19 17.69 5.38
C ILE A 462 32.85 18.56 4.30
N ARG A 463 34.19 18.59 4.23
CA ARG A 463 34.94 19.33 3.18
C ARG A 463 34.61 18.94 1.75
N LYS A 464 34.00 17.77 1.51
CA LYS A 464 33.55 17.33 0.18
C LYS A 464 32.09 17.66 -0.12
N ALA A 465 31.34 18.21 0.85
CA ALA A 465 29.92 18.52 0.70
C ALA A 465 29.67 19.52 -0.44
N THR A 466 28.72 19.18 -1.31
CA THR A 466 28.26 20.03 -2.42
C THR A 466 26.74 20.18 -2.35
N ASN A 467 26.20 21.18 -3.06
CA ASN A 467 24.75 21.44 -3.15
C ASN A 467 24.04 21.57 -1.79
N ILE A 468 24.76 22.04 -0.77
CA ILE A 468 24.28 22.10 0.62
C ILE A 468 23.06 23.02 0.69
N LYS A 469 21.97 22.49 1.23
CA LYS A 469 20.75 23.23 1.53
C LYS A 469 20.71 23.56 3.03
N ARG A 470 20.25 24.76 3.37
CA ARG A 470 19.94 25.17 4.74
C ARG A 470 18.50 25.65 4.83
N TRP A 471 17.80 25.31 5.91
CA TRP A 471 16.53 25.95 6.27
C TRP A 471 16.36 26.04 7.79
N PRO A 472 15.62 27.03 8.30
CA PRO A 472 15.27 27.10 9.72
C PRO A 472 14.33 25.96 10.12
N LEU A 473 14.47 25.45 11.34
CA LEU A 473 13.54 24.49 11.92
C LEU A 473 12.38 25.25 12.57
N LEU A 474 11.25 25.26 11.88
CA LEU A 474 10.02 25.95 12.27
C LEU A 474 8.94 24.94 12.61
N TYR A 475 8.46 24.95 13.84
CA TYR A 475 7.34 24.09 14.25
C TYR A 475 6.00 24.83 14.10
N ARG A 476 4.90 24.06 14.11
CA ARG A 476 3.53 24.56 14.12
C ARG A 476 2.76 23.81 15.19
N GLU A 477 1.81 24.48 15.84
CA GLU A 477 0.91 23.82 16.77
C GLU A 477 -0.02 22.84 16.03
N PRO A 478 -0.35 21.67 16.61
CA PRO A 478 -1.28 20.73 16.00
C PRO A 478 -2.66 21.36 15.81
N VAL A 479 -3.24 21.19 14.62
CA VAL A 479 -4.57 21.73 14.30
C VAL A 479 -5.68 20.76 14.73
N PRO A 480 -6.78 21.25 15.33
CA PRO A 480 -7.78 20.40 15.98
C PRO A 480 -8.72 19.69 15.00
N THR A 481 -8.75 20.12 13.75
CA THR A 481 -9.63 19.62 12.69
C THR A 481 -8.85 19.61 11.39
N TRP A 482 -8.92 18.52 10.63
CA TRP A 482 -8.19 18.32 9.38
C TRP A 482 -9.14 18.26 8.17
N SER A 483 -10.44 18.13 8.41
CA SER A 483 -11.46 17.97 7.39
C SER A 483 -12.59 18.98 7.53
N ARG A 484 -13.23 19.27 6.41
CA ARG A 484 -14.46 20.04 6.35
C ARG A 484 -15.24 19.59 5.13
N ASP A 485 -16.51 19.23 5.31
CA ASP A 485 -17.40 18.81 4.23
C ASP A 485 -16.74 17.70 3.38
N ARG A 486 -16.34 17.98 2.13
CA ARG A 486 -15.64 17.02 1.23
C ARG A 486 -14.12 17.21 1.15
N LEU A 487 -13.52 18.11 1.93
CA LEU A 487 -12.09 18.43 1.92
C LEU A 487 -11.38 17.84 3.14
N VAL A 488 -10.21 17.23 2.95
CA VAL A 488 -9.34 16.74 4.04
C VAL A 488 -7.87 17.10 3.78
N LEU A 489 -7.15 17.45 4.85
CA LEU A 489 -5.70 17.73 4.86
C LEU A 489 -4.93 16.48 5.29
N ILE A 490 -3.78 16.20 4.65
CA ILE A 490 -2.86 15.10 5.04
C ILE A 490 -1.38 15.49 4.97
N GLY A 491 -0.53 14.72 5.65
CA GLY A 491 0.92 14.96 5.72
C GLY A 491 1.26 16.36 6.22
N ASP A 492 2.28 16.99 5.63
CA ASP A 492 2.71 18.35 5.98
C ASP A 492 1.62 19.44 5.77
N ALA A 493 0.52 19.15 5.06
CA ALA A 493 -0.64 20.06 4.96
C ALA A 493 -1.49 20.08 6.25
N ALA A 494 -1.39 19.04 7.09
CA ALA A 494 -2.12 18.86 8.34
C ALA A 494 -1.20 18.90 9.59
N HIS A 495 -0.11 18.13 9.58
CA HIS A 495 0.79 17.91 10.73
C HIS A 495 2.28 18.06 10.38
N PRO A 496 2.71 19.20 9.80
CA PRO A 496 4.11 19.44 9.49
C PRO A 496 4.97 19.37 10.76
N MET A 497 6.00 18.52 10.74
CA MET A 497 6.82 18.19 11.92
C MET A 497 8.32 18.30 11.64
N LEU A 498 9.07 18.61 12.69
CA LEU A 498 10.53 18.72 12.62
C LEU A 498 11.20 17.33 12.44
N PRO A 499 12.43 17.25 11.89
CA PRO A 499 13.01 15.98 11.49
C PRO A 499 13.51 15.09 12.64
N HIS A 500 13.40 15.50 13.91
CA HIS A 500 14.06 14.85 15.04
C HIS A 500 13.65 13.37 15.26
N GLN A 501 12.41 12.99 14.94
CA GLN A 501 11.92 11.60 15.02
C GLN A 501 11.93 10.88 13.66
N GLY A 502 12.25 11.58 12.56
CA GLY A 502 12.20 11.02 11.20
C GLY A 502 10.80 10.66 10.68
N GLN A 503 9.72 11.04 11.37
CA GLN A 503 8.37 10.50 11.15
C GLN A 503 7.51 11.24 10.11
N GLY A 504 7.85 12.44 9.62
CA GLY A 504 6.95 13.23 8.75
C GLY A 504 6.44 12.50 7.51
N GLY A 505 7.35 11.90 6.73
CA GLY A 505 6.96 11.07 5.58
C GLY A 505 6.23 9.78 5.96
N ALA A 506 6.55 9.21 7.12
CA ALA A 506 5.89 8.01 7.63
C ALA A 506 4.43 8.30 8.07
N GLN A 507 4.18 9.44 8.72
CA GLN A 507 2.85 9.87 9.10
C GLN A 507 1.98 10.24 7.88
N ALA A 508 2.56 10.81 6.83
CA ALA A 508 1.86 11.03 5.56
C ALA A 508 1.46 9.70 4.86
N ILE A 509 2.28 8.65 4.99
CA ILE A 509 1.94 7.29 4.51
C ILE A 509 0.89 6.64 5.42
N GLU A 510 0.92 6.88 6.73
CA GLU A 510 -0.14 6.42 7.64
C GLU A 510 -1.50 7.09 7.34
N ASP A 511 -1.53 8.38 7.00
CA ASP A 511 -2.76 9.05 6.57
C ASP A 511 -3.34 8.40 5.31
N ALA A 512 -2.48 8.11 4.34
CA ALA A 512 -2.85 7.40 3.13
C ALA A 512 -3.39 5.99 3.40
N GLY A 513 -2.77 5.26 4.34
CA GLY A 513 -3.25 3.97 4.84
C GLY A 513 -4.63 4.09 5.48
N ALA A 514 -4.83 5.05 6.38
CA ALA A 514 -6.13 5.26 7.04
C ALA A 514 -7.24 5.64 6.05
N LEU A 515 -7.00 6.59 5.15
CA LEU A 515 -7.95 6.93 4.09
C LEU A 515 -8.26 5.72 3.20
N SER A 516 -7.27 4.89 2.88
CA SER A 516 -7.44 3.68 2.06
C SER A 516 -8.43 2.69 2.68
N GLU A 517 -8.38 2.49 3.99
CA GLU A 517 -9.26 1.54 4.68
C GLU A 517 -10.64 2.15 4.96
N ILE A 518 -10.69 3.41 5.41
CA ILE A 518 -11.91 4.08 5.86
C ILE A 518 -12.89 4.34 4.72
N PHE A 519 -12.41 4.54 3.48
CA PHE A 519 -13.26 4.69 2.30
C PHE A 519 -13.55 3.37 1.55
N THR A 520 -13.22 2.21 2.13
CA THR A 520 -13.79 0.92 1.67
C THR A 520 -15.26 0.80 2.06
N GLN A 521 -16.00 -0.15 1.47
CA GLN A 521 -17.38 -0.48 1.88
C GLN A 521 -18.31 0.76 1.90
N LEU A 522 -18.28 1.56 0.84
CA LEU A 522 -19.21 2.67 0.64
C LEU A 522 -20.52 2.18 0.02
N PRO A 523 -21.66 2.84 0.30
CA PRO A 523 -22.92 2.57 -0.37
C PRO A 523 -22.86 2.98 -1.86
N ALA A 524 -23.86 2.56 -2.64
CA ALA A 524 -23.88 2.78 -4.09
C ALA A 524 -23.89 4.26 -4.51
N GLU A 525 -24.47 5.15 -3.71
CA GLU A 525 -24.36 6.59 -3.94
C GLU A 525 -24.04 7.24 -2.59
N PRO A 526 -22.75 7.42 -2.24
CA PRO A 526 -22.38 8.01 -0.95
C PRO A 526 -22.81 9.47 -0.91
N THR A 527 -23.60 9.82 0.10
CA THR A 527 -24.05 11.19 0.33
C THR A 527 -22.90 12.06 0.83
N ALA A 528 -23.03 13.39 0.74
CA ALA A 528 -22.05 14.30 1.33
C ALA A 528 -21.92 14.10 2.85
N ASP A 529 -23.02 13.68 3.51
CA ASP A 529 -23.02 13.32 4.93
C ASP A 529 -22.18 12.06 5.21
N GLU A 530 -22.31 11.01 4.40
CA GLU A 530 -21.47 9.80 4.50
C GLU A 530 -19.98 10.15 4.34
N ILE A 531 -19.61 10.98 3.37
CA ILE A 531 -18.21 11.42 3.19
C ILE A 531 -17.71 12.16 4.43
N ARG A 532 -18.47 13.12 4.95
CA ARG A 532 -18.10 13.86 6.17
C ARG A 532 -17.96 12.95 7.37
N ASP A 533 -18.87 12.01 7.55
CA ASP A 533 -18.90 11.14 8.72
C ASP A 533 -17.75 10.09 8.65
N ARG A 534 -17.38 9.62 7.46
CA ARG A 534 -16.13 8.88 7.20
C ARG A 534 -14.88 9.71 7.49
N LEU A 535 -14.84 10.99 7.12
CA LEU A 535 -13.74 11.89 7.49
C LEU A 535 -13.65 12.06 9.02
N ALA A 536 -14.77 12.09 9.74
CA ALA A 536 -14.78 12.06 11.20
C ALA A 536 -14.32 10.71 11.80
N VAL A 537 -14.38 9.58 11.07
CA VAL A 537 -13.67 8.34 11.45
C VAL A 537 -12.15 8.53 11.28
N PHE A 538 -11.72 9.06 10.13
CA PHE A 538 -10.31 9.31 9.83
C PHE A 538 -9.63 10.24 10.85
N GLU A 539 -10.30 11.33 11.23
CA GLU A 539 -9.78 12.25 12.25
C GLU A 539 -9.59 11.59 13.61
N ARG A 540 -10.50 10.69 14.02
CA ARG A 540 -10.38 9.95 15.30
C ARG A 540 -9.15 9.04 15.33
N VAL A 541 -8.84 8.38 14.22
CA VAL A 541 -7.65 7.53 14.05
C VAL A 541 -6.38 8.38 14.02
N ARG A 542 -6.39 9.50 13.28
CA ARG A 542 -5.16 10.19 12.87
C ARG A 542 -4.78 11.41 13.70
N ILE A 543 -5.72 12.29 14.09
CA ILE A 543 -5.38 13.59 14.70
C ILE A 543 -4.54 13.41 15.95
N LYS A 544 -5.01 12.63 16.93
CA LYS A 544 -4.27 12.43 18.18
C LYS A 544 -2.88 11.83 17.96
N ARG A 545 -2.79 10.76 17.17
CA ARG A 545 -1.52 10.07 16.89
C ARG A 545 -0.50 10.99 16.23
N ALA A 546 -0.87 11.62 15.12
CA ALA A 546 0.05 12.50 14.42
C ALA A 546 0.40 13.75 15.25
N SER A 547 -0.54 14.28 16.05
CA SER A 547 -0.28 15.42 16.94
C SER A 547 0.72 15.06 18.05
N ALA A 548 0.61 13.88 18.66
CA ALA A 548 1.59 13.38 19.63
C ALA A 548 2.99 13.25 19.01
N ILE A 549 3.06 12.71 17.79
CA ILE A 549 4.32 12.55 17.03
C ILE A 549 4.88 13.90 16.56
N GLN A 550 4.03 14.85 16.15
CA GLN A 550 4.40 16.22 15.78
C GLN A 550 5.03 16.96 16.97
N VAL A 551 4.36 16.94 18.14
CA VAL A 551 4.87 17.59 19.37
C VAL A 551 6.15 16.92 19.88
N THR A 552 6.22 15.59 19.90
CA THR A 552 7.45 14.86 20.29
C THR A 552 8.57 14.96 19.26
N SER A 553 8.28 15.42 18.05
CA SER A 553 9.28 15.78 17.04
C SER A 553 9.84 17.18 17.21
N ASN A 554 9.26 18.05 18.05
CA ASN A 554 9.74 19.43 18.21
C ASN A 554 11.10 19.55 18.94
N VAL A 555 11.60 18.46 19.51
CA VAL A 555 12.87 18.38 20.25
C VAL A 555 13.61 17.07 19.95
N GLY A 556 14.88 16.97 20.34
CA GLY A 556 15.61 15.69 20.33
C GLY A 556 15.00 14.66 21.30
N GLN A 557 15.17 13.36 21.03
CA GLN A 557 14.62 12.27 21.86
C GLN A 557 15.11 12.31 23.33
N ASP A 558 16.33 12.78 23.54
CA ASP A 558 16.99 13.04 24.83
C ASP A 558 16.50 14.33 25.53
N GLU A 559 15.70 15.16 24.85
CA GLU A 559 15.09 16.38 25.39
C GLU A 559 13.56 16.27 25.51
N ALA A 560 12.98 15.08 25.37
CA ALA A 560 11.53 14.83 25.38
C ALA A 560 10.80 15.40 26.60
N TRP A 561 11.49 15.54 27.75
CA TRP A 561 10.95 16.18 28.95
C TRP A 561 10.46 17.62 28.71
N LYS A 562 11.03 18.35 27.75
CA LYS A 562 10.62 19.73 27.39
C LYS A 562 9.21 19.81 26.80
N ILE A 563 8.72 18.73 26.20
CA ILE A 563 7.44 18.68 25.48
C ILE A 563 6.43 17.71 26.12
N ARG A 564 6.78 17.06 27.24
CA ARG A 564 5.99 15.96 27.83
C ARG A 564 4.56 16.36 28.13
N GLU A 565 4.34 17.46 28.85
CA GLU A 565 3.00 17.95 29.18
C GLU A 565 2.19 18.27 27.92
N HIS A 566 2.84 18.86 26.91
CA HIS A 566 2.21 19.24 25.66
C HIS A 566 1.90 18.06 24.73
N ALA A 567 2.67 16.96 24.80
CA ALA A 567 2.38 15.73 24.08
C ALA A 567 1.32 14.88 24.79
N GLN A 568 1.26 14.90 26.13
CA GLN A 568 0.39 14.03 26.93
C GLN A 568 -1.11 14.20 26.62
N GLN A 569 -1.55 15.41 26.26
CA GLN A 569 -2.94 15.68 25.82
C GLN A 569 -3.35 14.96 24.52
N TYR A 570 -2.37 14.53 23.70
CA TYR A 570 -2.60 13.79 22.47
C TYR A 570 -2.39 12.27 22.61
N MET A 571 -1.81 11.82 23.72
CA MET A 571 -1.63 10.39 24.00
C MET A 571 -2.98 9.70 24.28
N PRO A 572 -3.08 8.38 24.05
CA PRO A 572 -4.20 7.59 24.55
C PRO A 572 -4.27 7.62 26.09
N GLU A 573 -5.47 7.42 26.64
CA GLU A 573 -5.67 7.41 28.09
C GLU A 573 -4.85 6.30 28.76
N GLY A 574 -4.13 6.65 29.84
CA GLY A 574 -3.24 5.72 30.55
C GLY A 574 -1.90 5.42 29.85
N VAL A 575 -1.58 6.07 28.72
CA VAL A 575 -0.29 5.91 28.03
C VAL A 575 0.61 7.11 28.28
N ASP A 576 1.76 6.87 28.90
CA ASP A 576 2.81 7.87 29.10
C ASP A 576 3.50 8.27 27.78
N VAL A 577 3.87 9.55 27.65
CA VAL A 577 4.73 10.03 26.56
C VAL A 577 6.11 9.35 26.64
N PRO A 578 6.63 8.78 25.53
CA PRO A 578 7.97 8.20 25.46
C PRO A 578 9.09 9.14 25.92
N THR A 579 10.08 8.58 26.62
CA THR A 579 11.21 9.31 27.22
C THR A 579 12.59 8.79 26.78
N SER A 580 12.66 7.63 26.14
CA SER A 580 13.89 7.02 25.61
C SER A 580 13.78 6.68 24.12
N PRO A 581 14.90 6.59 23.36
CA PRO A 581 14.87 6.18 21.95
C PRO A 581 14.15 4.85 21.70
N SER A 582 14.30 3.88 22.62
CA SER A 582 13.59 2.60 22.58
C SER A 582 12.08 2.74 22.79
N GLU A 583 11.63 3.60 23.70
CA GLU A 583 10.19 3.88 23.87
C GLU A 583 9.61 4.63 22.66
N PHE A 584 10.38 5.54 22.04
CA PHE A 584 9.98 6.20 20.80
C PHE A 584 9.85 5.22 19.65
N MET A 585 10.80 4.30 19.48
CA MET A 585 10.71 3.22 18.50
C MET A 585 9.48 2.34 18.78
N GLU A 586 9.28 1.90 20.02
CA GLU A 586 8.14 1.07 20.42
C GLU A 586 6.78 1.73 20.12
N HIS A 587 6.60 2.98 20.56
CA HIS A 587 5.37 3.76 20.36
C HIS A 587 5.09 4.10 18.89
N ASN A 588 6.13 4.49 18.15
CA ASN A 588 5.98 4.90 16.75
C ASN A 588 5.81 3.68 15.84
N PHE A 589 6.65 2.65 15.98
CA PHE A 589 6.81 1.59 15.00
C PHE A 589 5.78 0.46 15.15
N ARG A 590 5.35 0.14 16.38
CA ARG A 590 4.42 -0.99 16.62
C ARG A 590 3.01 -0.74 16.10
N TYR A 591 2.54 0.51 16.10
CA TYR A 591 1.17 0.84 15.70
C TYR A 591 0.88 0.45 14.24
N ASP A 592 -0.23 -0.25 14.03
CA ASP A 592 -0.75 -0.63 12.72
C ASP A 592 -1.97 0.21 12.35
N VAL A 593 -1.74 1.21 11.51
CA VAL A 593 -2.79 2.12 11.04
C VAL A 593 -3.85 1.41 10.20
N LEU A 594 -3.52 0.34 9.48
CA LEU A 594 -4.48 -0.37 8.64
C LEU A 594 -5.45 -1.16 9.52
N GLN A 595 -4.92 -1.85 10.53
CA GLN A 595 -5.75 -2.58 11.50
C GLN A 595 -6.64 -1.63 12.31
N ASP A 596 -6.08 -0.55 12.85
CA ASP A 596 -6.84 0.42 13.66
C ASP A 596 -7.93 1.13 12.85
N SER A 597 -7.65 1.45 11.58
CA SER A 597 -8.62 2.06 10.66
C SER A 597 -9.77 1.12 10.31
N ARG A 598 -9.51 -0.17 10.09
CA ARG A 598 -10.56 -1.18 9.87
C ARG A 598 -11.46 -1.34 11.09
N GLN A 599 -10.88 -1.43 12.29
CA GLN A 599 -11.65 -1.52 13.54
C GLN A 599 -12.53 -0.28 13.78
N HIS A 600 -12.00 0.92 13.50
CA HIS A 600 -12.76 2.16 13.58
C HIS A 600 -13.87 2.25 12.52
N LEU A 601 -13.67 1.69 11.32
CA LEU A 601 -14.69 1.58 10.29
C LEU A 601 -15.78 0.56 10.66
N GLU A 602 -15.42 -0.64 11.11
CA GLU A 602 -16.37 -1.65 11.60
C GLU A 602 -17.24 -1.10 12.75
N ALA A 603 -16.63 -0.34 13.67
CA ALA A 603 -17.31 0.33 14.77
C ALA A 603 -18.14 1.57 14.37
N PHE A 604 -17.99 2.04 13.13
CA PHE A 604 -18.85 3.06 12.49
C PHE A 604 -20.03 2.37 11.78
N LEU A 605 -19.76 1.41 10.89
CA LEU A 605 -20.75 0.66 10.13
C LEU A 605 -21.76 -0.08 11.02
N SER A 606 -21.33 -0.59 12.18
CA SER A 606 -22.22 -1.27 13.15
C SER A 606 -23.14 -0.34 13.96
N LYS A 607 -23.06 0.99 13.74
CA LYS A 607 -23.92 2.00 14.39
C LYS A 607 -24.87 2.71 13.41
N SER A 608 -24.69 2.47 12.13
CA SER A 608 -25.49 3.01 11.01
C SER A 608 -26.61 2.04 10.64
#